data_AF-A0A925SAS2-F1
#
_entry.id   AF-A0A925SAS2-F1
#
_cell.length_a   1.000
_cell.length_b   1.000
_cell.length_c   1.000
_cell.angle_alpha   90.00
_cell.angle_beta   90.00
_cell.angle_gamma   90.00
#
_symmetry.space_group_name_H-M   'P 1'
#
loop_
_entity.id
_entity.type
_entity.pdbx_description
1 polymer ?
#
loop_
_entity_poly.entity_id
_entity_poly.type
_entity_poly.pdbx_seq_one_letter_code
_entity_poly.pdbx_strand_id
1 'polypeptide(L)'
;MSSDQISMIIGILVVILGCVYAHKAWMAGVQGKIWYWQGFLPFTLVSPWIVIFPPKENTLCKVKEAMWIHLVMGPLFLISALVMISSGLDLTGLPGTEYVNSFFTMGTPDKTPIIVFDKQRYSLRFPAVVKTGQKAAKMFFDLNMKLKGEDDLLPADHKSIPH
;
A
#
# COMPACT_ATOMS: atom_id res chain seq x y z
N MET A 1 19.70 9.47 26.00
CA MET A 1 19.46 8.25 25.18
C MET A 1 20.40 8.30 23.99
N SER A 2 21.05 7.18 23.67
CA SER A 2 21.82 7.09 22.42
C SER A 2 20.86 7.05 21.22
N SER A 3 21.37 7.43 20.03
CA SER A 3 20.60 7.35 18.78
C SER A 3 20.01 5.94 18.56
N ASP A 4 20.77 4.90 18.90
CA ASP A 4 20.35 3.51 18.75
C ASP A 4 19.20 3.13 19.67
N GLN A 5 19.20 3.63 20.90
CA GLN A 5 18.08 3.43 21.83
C GLN A 5 16.80 4.10 21.32
N ILE A 6 16.91 5.28 20.73
CA ILE A 6 15.77 5.99 20.12
C ILE A 6 15.23 5.19 18.92
N SER A 7 16.10 4.75 18.00
CA SER A 7 15.70 3.95 16.85
C SER A 7 15.04 2.63 17.26
N MET A 8 15.55 1.98 18.32
CA MET A 8 14.97 0.75 18.85
C MET A 8 13.58 0.97 19.43
N ILE A 9 13.37 2.01 20.24
CA ILE A 9 12.05 2.32 20.81
C ILE A 9 11.04 2.66 19.70
N ILE A 10 11.45 3.50 18.74
CA ILE A 10 10.62 3.83 17.58
C ILE A 10 10.30 2.56 16.79
N GLY A 11 11.29 1.69 16.56
CA GLY A 11 11.10 0.42 15.87
C GLY A 11 10.07 -0.47 16.55
N ILE A 12 10.16 -0.64 17.87
CA ILE A 12 9.19 -1.40 18.67
C ILE A 12 7.79 -0.81 18.54
N LEU A 13 7.65 0.51 18.67
CA LEU A 13 6.35 1.19 18.50
C LEU A 13 5.76 0.95 17.10
N VAL A 14 6.59 1.03 16.06
CA VAL A 14 6.18 0.79 14.68
C VAL A 14 5.75 -0.67 14.47
N VAL A 15 6.44 -1.65 15.07
CA VAL A 15 6.02 -3.07 15.04
C VAL A 15 4.65 -3.25 15.71
N ILE A 16 4.42 -2.63 16.87
CA ILE A 16 3.14 -2.70 17.57
C ILE A 16 2.00 -2.16 16.68
N LEU A 17 2.21 -1.03 16.00
CA LEU A 17 1.23 -0.48 15.05
C LEU A 17 1.00 -1.42 13.87
N GLY A 18 2.06 -2.07 13.38
CA GLY A 18 1.97 -3.09 12.35
C GLY A 18 1.09 -4.28 12.78
N CYS A 19 1.22 -4.75 14.02
CA CYS A 19 0.34 -5.78 14.58
C CYS A 19 -1.12 -5.32 14.67
N VAL A 20 -1.38 -4.06 15.03
CA VAL A 20 -2.72 -3.47 15.01
C VAL A 20 -3.31 -3.47 13.60
N TYR A 21 -2.51 -3.13 12.59
CA TYR A 21 -2.93 -3.23 11.19
C TYR A 21 -3.18 -4.67 10.74
N ALA A 22 -2.39 -5.64 11.19
CA ALA A 22 -2.62 -7.05 10.89
C ALA A 22 -3.97 -7.52 11.44
N HIS A 23 -4.31 -7.12 12.68
CA HIS A 23 -5.63 -7.37 13.25
C HIS A 23 -6.75 -6.70 12.42
N LYS A 24 -6.58 -5.44 12.00
CA LYS A 24 -7.54 -4.75 11.12
C LYS A 24 -7.67 -5.44 9.76
N ALA A 25 -6.58 -5.94 9.21
CA ALA A 25 -6.57 -6.70 7.95
C ALA A 25 -7.38 -8.00 8.08
N TRP A 26 -7.27 -8.68 9.22
CA TRP A 26 -8.11 -9.85 9.52
C TRP A 26 -9.60 -9.46 9.62
N MET A 27 -9.93 -8.40 10.37
CA MET A 27 -11.32 -7.93 10.51
C MET A 27 -11.93 -7.50 9.17
N ALA A 28 -11.19 -6.74 8.36
CA ALA A 28 -11.65 -6.25 7.06
C ALA A 28 -11.65 -7.36 5.99
N GLY A 29 -10.61 -8.18 5.96
CA GLY A 29 -10.40 -9.21 4.93
C GLY A 29 -11.23 -10.47 5.16
N VAL A 30 -11.40 -10.92 6.40
CA VAL A 30 -12.15 -12.14 6.72
C VAL A 30 -13.58 -11.83 7.12
N GLN A 31 -13.79 -10.86 8.01
CA GLN A 31 -15.14 -10.56 8.53
C GLN A 31 -15.88 -9.50 7.72
N GLY A 32 -15.19 -8.78 6.81
CA GLY A 32 -15.81 -7.70 6.02
C GLY A 32 -16.17 -6.47 6.82
N LYS A 33 -15.64 -6.36 8.05
CA LYS A 33 -16.01 -5.34 9.02
C LYS A 33 -14.94 -4.26 9.07
N ILE A 34 -15.36 -3.01 8.96
CA ILE A 34 -14.51 -1.85 9.21
C ILE A 34 -15.21 -0.88 10.15
N TRP A 35 -14.45 -0.23 11.05
CA TRP A 35 -14.99 0.87 11.83
C TRP A 35 -14.98 2.15 11.00
N TYR A 36 -16.08 2.90 11.00
CA TYR A 36 -16.37 3.99 10.05
C TYR A 36 -15.21 4.98 9.82
N TRP A 37 -14.43 5.30 10.86
CA TRP A 37 -13.29 6.20 10.78
C TRP A 37 -12.05 5.62 10.11
N GLN A 38 -11.95 4.30 9.94
CA GLN A 38 -10.76 3.66 9.36
C GLN A 38 -10.77 3.66 7.83
N GLY A 39 -11.93 3.89 7.20
CA GLY A 39 -12.09 3.89 5.73
C GLY A 39 -11.78 5.22 5.04
N PHE A 40 -11.53 6.29 5.81
CA PHE A 40 -11.19 7.60 5.26
C PHE A 40 -9.66 7.73 5.20
N LEU A 41 -9.07 7.83 4.01
CA LEU A 41 -7.63 7.69 3.73
C LEU A 41 -6.63 8.37 4.71
N PRO A 42 -6.83 9.63 5.17
CA PRO A 42 -5.97 10.21 6.20
C PRO A 42 -6.13 9.50 7.56
N PHE A 43 -7.36 9.15 7.91
CA PHE A 43 -7.65 8.38 9.11
C PHE A 43 -7.30 6.90 8.97
N THR A 44 -7.17 6.33 7.78
CA THR A 44 -6.68 4.95 7.61
C THR A 44 -5.27 4.81 8.17
N LEU A 45 -4.41 5.82 7.95
CA LEU A 45 -3.04 5.92 8.48
C LEU A 45 -2.99 6.25 9.99
N VAL A 46 -3.93 7.05 10.48
CA VAL A 46 -3.99 7.48 11.90
C VAL A 46 -4.82 6.52 12.77
N SER A 47 -5.67 5.68 12.15
CA SER A 47 -6.61 4.80 12.85
C SER A 47 -6.01 3.77 13.80
N PRO A 48 -4.76 3.28 13.64
CA PRO A 48 -4.17 2.39 14.63
C PRO A 48 -3.99 3.06 15.98
N TRP A 49 -3.84 4.39 16.01
CA TRP A 49 -3.67 5.15 17.24
C TRP A 49 -5.00 5.46 17.93
N ILE A 50 -6.08 5.63 17.15
CA ILE A 50 -7.37 6.12 17.65
C ILE A 50 -8.35 4.97 17.90
N VAL A 51 -8.32 3.92 17.08
CA VAL A 51 -9.31 2.84 17.14
C VAL A 51 -8.59 1.50 17.19
N ILE A 52 -8.08 1.20 18.39
CA ILE A 52 -7.47 -0.09 18.77
C ILE A 52 -8.57 -1.03 19.29
N PHE A 53 -9.51 -0.49 20.06
CA PHE A 53 -10.55 -1.25 20.75
C PHE A 53 -11.87 -1.25 19.98
N PRO A 54 -12.67 -2.33 20.09
CA PRO A 54 -14.00 -2.37 19.52
C PRO A 54 -14.87 -1.26 20.12
N PRO A 55 -15.74 -0.63 19.31
CA PRO A 55 -16.64 0.40 19.81
C PRO A 55 -17.60 -0.16 20.85
N LYS A 56 -17.79 0.58 21.96
CA LYS A 56 -18.84 0.30 22.96
C LYS A 56 -20.19 0.87 22.50
N GLU A 57 -21.28 0.38 23.06
CA GLU A 57 -22.62 0.95 22.86
C GLU A 57 -22.57 2.47 23.10
N ASN A 58 -23.14 3.25 22.16
CA ASN A 58 -23.08 4.74 22.08
C ASN A 58 -21.78 5.37 21.52
N THR A 59 -20.89 4.61 20.91
CA THR A 59 -19.68 5.15 20.25
C THR A 59 -19.96 5.65 18.82
N LEU A 60 -19.34 6.77 18.42
CA LEU A 60 -19.40 7.34 17.05
C LEU A 60 -18.76 6.43 15.97
N CYS A 61 -18.01 5.42 16.37
CA CYS A 61 -17.45 4.40 15.49
C CYS A 61 -18.50 3.31 15.22
N LYS A 62 -19.26 3.46 14.13
CA LYS A 62 -20.15 2.40 13.65
C LYS A 62 -19.35 1.35 12.86
N VAL A 63 -19.75 0.08 12.97
CA VAL A 63 -19.24 -0.99 12.12
C VAL A 63 -19.95 -0.89 10.77
N LYS A 64 -19.18 -0.88 9.68
CA LYS A 64 -19.69 -0.99 8.32
C LYS A 64 -19.26 -2.35 7.77
N GLU A 65 -20.22 -3.07 7.22
CA GLU A 65 -20.04 -4.35 6.56
C GLU A 65 -20.35 -4.19 5.07
N ALA A 66 -19.42 -4.58 4.22
CA ALA A 66 -19.58 -4.45 2.77
C ALA A 66 -18.54 -5.28 2.02
N MET A 67 -18.93 -5.80 0.86
CA MET A 67 -18.05 -6.63 0.02
C MET A 67 -16.77 -5.90 -0.42
N TRP A 68 -16.85 -4.59 -0.71
CA TRP A 68 -15.69 -3.80 -1.10
C TRP A 68 -14.63 -3.68 0.02
N ILE A 69 -15.01 -3.89 1.29
CA ILE A 69 -14.07 -3.84 2.42
C ILE A 69 -13.10 -5.01 2.33
N HIS A 70 -13.58 -6.20 1.97
CA HIS A 70 -12.72 -7.36 1.74
C HIS A 70 -11.74 -7.13 0.60
N LEU A 71 -12.22 -6.54 -0.51
CA LEU A 71 -11.43 -6.38 -1.73
C LEU A 71 -10.40 -5.24 -1.64
N VAL A 72 -10.74 -4.15 -0.94
CA VAL A 72 -9.95 -2.92 -0.93
C VAL A 72 -9.28 -2.72 0.42
N MET A 73 -10.05 -2.70 1.51
CA MET A 73 -9.53 -2.33 2.82
C MET A 73 -8.70 -3.45 3.47
N GLY A 74 -9.10 -4.72 3.28
CA GLY A 74 -8.34 -5.88 3.76
C GLY A 74 -6.90 -5.87 3.23
N PRO A 75 -6.70 -5.87 1.89
CA PRO A 75 -5.36 -5.79 1.29
C PRO A 75 -4.61 -4.52 1.68
N LEU A 76 -5.29 -3.36 1.75
CA LEU A 76 -4.65 -2.11 2.16
C LEU A 76 -4.07 -2.21 3.58
N PHE A 77 -4.86 -2.67 4.54
CA PHE A 77 -4.40 -2.89 5.92
C PHE A 77 -3.30 -3.94 6.00
N LEU A 78 -3.38 -5.01 5.20
CA LEU A 78 -2.35 -6.04 5.17
C LEU A 78 -1.02 -5.49 4.65
N ILE A 79 -1.03 -4.70 3.58
CA ILE A 79 0.16 -4.04 3.04
C ILE A 79 0.74 -3.07 4.07
N SER A 80 -0.11 -2.26 4.72
CA SER A 80 0.34 -1.36 5.80
C SER A 80 0.96 -2.13 6.97
N ALA A 81 0.37 -3.27 7.36
CA ALA A 81 0.92 -4.13 8.40
C ALA A 81 2.31 -4.64 8.03
N LEU A 82 2.47 -5.20 6.82
CA LEU A 82 3.75 -5.72 6.34
C LEU A 82 4.83 -4.64 6.30
N VAL A 83 4.49 -3.44 5.81
CA VAL A 83 5.40 -2.30 5.75
C VAL A 83 5.84 -1.86 7.15
N MET A 84 4.90 -1.71 8.08
CA MET A 84 5.23 -1.28 9.44
C MET A 84 6.03 -2.34 10.20
N ILE A 85 5.64 -3.61 10.14
CA ILE A 85 6.39 -4.68 10.81
C ILE A 85 7.81 -4.77 10.25
N SER A 86 7.98 -4.80 8.92
CA SER A 86 9.31 -4.93 8.30
C SER A 86 10.23 -3.75 8.59
N SER A 87 9.75 -2.52 8.43
CA SER A 87 10.54 -1.32 8.74
C SER A 87 10.80 -1.15 10.24
N GLY A 88 9.86 -1.54 11.10
CA GLY A 88 10.03 -1.53 12.55
C GLY A 88 11.11 -2.53 13.00
N LEU A 89 11.13 -3.73 12.42
CA LEU A 89 12.17 -4.73 12.67
C LEU A 89 13.55 -4.20 12.24
N ASP A 90 13.68 -3.59 11.06
CA ASP A 90 14.95 -3.00 10.60
C ASP A 90 15.45 -1.89 11.54
N LEU A 91 14.54 -1.09 12.09
CA LEU A 91 14.87 -0.07 13.09
C LEU A 91 15.41 -0.66 14.39
N THR A 92 14.88 -1.81 14.83
CA THR A 92 15.38 -2.57 15.99
C THR A 92 16.69 -3.33 15.71
N GLY A 93 17.15 -3.37 14.46
CA GLY A 93 18.36 -4.11 14.05
C GLY A 93 18.10 -5.56 13.63
N LEU A 94 16.84 -5.94 13.43
CA LEU A 94 16.45 -7.25 12.87
C LEU A 94 16.22 -7.12 11.35
N PRO A 95 16.52 -8.15 10.54
CA PRO A 95 16.46 -8.08 9.08
C PRO A 95 15.02 -8.22 8.53
N GLY A 96 14.13 -7.30 8.88
CA GLY A 96 12.71 -7.32 8.54
C GLY A 96 12.42 -7.17 7.05
N THR A 97 12.95 -6.14 6.39
CA THR A 97 12.71 -5.96 4.93
C THR A 97 13.41 -7.02 4.09
N GLU A 98 14.55 -7.54 4.56
CA GLU A 98 15.24 -8.66 3.92
C GLU A 98 14.37 -9.93 3.92
N TYR A 99 13.75 -10.28 5.05
CA TYR A 99 12.81 -11.40 5.12
C TYR A 99 11.62 -11.22 4.16
N VAL A 100 11.03 -10.03 4.13
CA VAL A 100 9.91 -9.74 3.22
C VAL A 100 10.35 -9.88 1.77
N ASN A 101 11.51 -9.31 1.40
CA ASN A 101 12.03 -9.44 0.05
C ASN A 101 12.33 -10.90 -0.30
N SER A 102 13.00 -11.65 0.57
CA SER A 102 13.31 -13.06 0.37
C SER A 102 12.05 -13.90 0.16
N PHE A 103 11.01 -13.65 0.95
CA PHE A 103 9.72 -14.32 0.81
C PHE A 103 9.09 -14.08 -0.58
N PHE A 104 9.06 -12.82 -1.04
CA PHE A 104 8.45 -12.48 -2.32
C PHE A 104 9.33 -12.76 -3.54
N THR A 105 10.65 -12.77 -3.39
CA THR A 105 11.59 -13.13 -4.48
C THR A 105 11.87 -14.63 -4.53
N MET A 106 11.35 -15.42 -3.58
CA MET A 106 11.66 -16.84 -3.37
C MET A 106 13.17 -17.07 -3.22
N GLY A 107 13.86 -16.16 -2.52
CA GLY A 107 15.31 -16.24 -2.30
C GLY A 107 16.17 -16.02 -3.54
N THR A 108 15.61 -15.51 -4.64
CA THR A 108 16.40 -15.15 -5.84
C THR A 108 16.98 -13.74 -5.69
N PRO A 109 18.32 -13.57 -5.56
CA PRO A 109 18.93 -12.26 -5.29
C PRO A 109 18.88 -11.30 -6.49
N ASP A 110 18.75 -11.80 -7.72
CA ASP A 110 18.69 -10.97 -8.94
C ASP A 110 17.34 -10.27 -9.16
N LYS A 111 16.32 -10.57 -8.35
CA LYS A 111 15.00 -9.96 -8.52
C LYS A 111 14.94 -8.60 -7.84
N THR A 112 14.24 -7.66 -8.48
CA THR A 112 14.03 -6.32 -7.93
C THR A 112 13.33 -6.41 -6.56
N PRO A 113 13.92 -5.86 -5.49
CA PRO A 113 13.33 -5.93 -4.16
C PRO A 113 12.00 -5.16 -4.11
N ILE A 114 11.07 -5.66 -3.31
CA ILE A 114 9.74 -5.06 -3.15
C ILE A 114 9.81 -3.85 -2.23
N ILE A 115 10.54 -3.99 -1.11
CA ILE A 115 10.65 -2.96 -0.07
C ILE A 115 12.12 -2.74 0.23
N VAL A 116 12.57 -1.49 0.24
CA VAL A 116 13.92 -1.13 0.68
C VAL A 116 13.79 -0.06 1.75
N PHE A 117 14.31 -0.34 2.94
CA PHE A 117 14.33 0.61 4.04
C PHE A 117 15.75 1.17 4.24
N ASP A 118 15.86 2.49 4.17
CA ASP A 118 17.09 3.22 4.46
C ASP A 118 17.03 3.76 5.89
N LYS A 119 17.76 3.11 6.79
CA LYS A 119 17.83 3.46 8.21
C LYS A 119 18.47 4.83 8.47
N GLN A 120 19.37 5.30 7.60
CA GLN A 120 20.04 6.59 7.78
C GLN A 120 19.11 7.77 7.49
N ARG A 121 18.25 7.60 6.48
CA ARG A 121 17.30 8.64 6.04
C ARG A 121 15.88 8.43 6.54
N TYR A 122 15.63 7.36 7.32
CA TYR A 122 14.29 6.91 7.71
C TYR A 122 13.33 6.84 6.50
N SER A 123 13.85 6.42 5.34
CA SER A 123 13.12 6.46 4.07
C SER A 123 12.77 5.06 3.60
N LEU A 124 11.50 4.84 3.30
CA LEU A 124 11.01 3.59 2.73
C LEU A 124 10.80 3.75 1.23
N ARG A 125 11.34 2.82 0.45
CA ARG A 125 11.24 2.81 -1.01
C ARG A 125 10.57 1.53 -1.48
N PHE A 126 9.84 1.64 -2.59
CA PHE A 126 9.13 0.52 -3.22
C PHE A 126 9.57 0.35 -4.69
N PRO A 127 10.78 -0.18 -4.95
CA PRO A 127 11.33 -0.25 -6.31
C PRO A 127 10.46 -1.04 -7.30
N ALA A 128 9.85 -2.13 -6.83
CA ALA A 128 8.93 -2.94 -7.65
C ALA A 128 7.69 -2.16 -8.10
N VAL A 129 7.11 -1.33 -7.22
CA VAL A 129 5.94 -0.50 -7.52
C VAL A 129 6.30 0.57 -8.53
N VAL A 130 7.43 1.26 -8.35
CA VAL A 130 7.91 2.29 -9.28
C VAL A 130 8.15 1.68 -10.68
N LYS A 131 8.83 0.53 -10.75
CA LYS A 131 9.11 -0.16 -12.02
C LYS A 131 7.84 -0.62 -12.72
N THR A 132 6.86 -1.13 -11.97
CA THR A 132 5.55 -1.55 -12.50
C THR A 132 4.73 -0.35 -12.97
N GLY A 133 4.70 0.73 -12.18
CA GLY A 133 4.03 1.98 -12.54
C GLY A 133 4.60 2.61 -13.81
N GLN A 134 5.93 2.62 -13.96
CA GLN A 134 6.58 3.09 -15.19
C GLN A 134 6.20 2.24 -16.42
N LYS A 135 6.15 0.92 -16.27
CA LYS A 135 5.70 0.02 -17.36
C LYS A 135 4.22 0.23 -17.70
N ALA A 136 3.35 0.36 -16.71
CA ALA A 136 1.93 0.63 -16.91
C ALA A 136 1.73 1.98 -17.59
N ALA A 137 2.37 3.04 -17.09
CA ALA A 137 2.32 4.37 -17.69
C ALA A 137 2.77 4.34 -19.16
N LYS A 138 3.90 3.68 -19.46
CA LYS A 138 4.36 3.51 -20.84
C LYS A 138 3.31 2.81 -21.71
N MET A 139 2.70 1.73 -21.22
CA MET A 139 1.65 1.02 -21.94
C MET A 139 0.43 1.90 -22.22
N PHE A 140 -0.05 2.68 -21.24
CA PHE A 140 -1.18 3.58 -21.40
C PHE A 140 -0.87 4.77 -22.32
N PHE A 141 0.33 5.36 -22.22
CA PHE A 141 0.76 6.45 -23.12
C PHE A 141 0.98 5.96 -24.55
N ASP A 142 1.60 4.78 -24.74
CA ASP A 142 1.81 4.19 -26.06
C ASP A 142 0.48 3.78 -26.72
N LEU A 143 -0.50 3.29 -25.94
CA LEU A 143 -1.87 3.01 -26.41
C LEU A 143 -2.60 4.31 -26.83
N ASN A 144 -2.51 5.36 -26.02
CA ASN A 144 -3.11 6.67 -26.38
C ASN A 144 -2.47 7.28 -27.64
N MET A 145 -1.15 7.12 -27.82
CA MET A 145 -0.49 7.58 -29.05
C MET A 145 -0.84 6.72 -30.27
N LYS A 146 -1.01 5.40 -30.10
CA LYS A 146 -1.45 4.52 -31.19
C LYS A 146 -2.88 4.79 -31.63
N LEU A 147 -3.82 4.96 -30.69
CA LEU A 147 -5.21 5.31 -31.00
C LEU A 147 -5.30 6.65 -31.75
N LYS A 148 -4.54 7.66 -31.29
CA LYS A 148 -4.51 8.97 -31.94
C LYS A 148 -3.89 8.94 -33.35
N GLY A 149 -2.88 8.08 -33.56
CA GLY A 149 -2.27 7.88 -34.87
C GLY A 149 -3.14 7.08 -35.86
N GLU A 150 -3.97 6.16 -35.37
CA GLU A 150 -4.92 5.42 -36.21
C GLU A 150 -6.13 6.29 -36.63
N ASP A 151 -6.60 7.16 -35.73
CA ASP A 151 -7.65 8.14 -36.02
C ASP A 151 -7.19 9.23 -37.02
N ASP A 152 -5.92 9.63 -36.99
CA ASP A 152 -5.33 10.58 -37.97
C ASP A 152 -5.01 9.92 -39.34
N LEU A 153 -5.06 8.58 -39.44
CA LEU A 153 -4.85 7.83 -40.68
C LEU A 153 -6.16 7.45 -41.39
N LEU A 154 -7.32 7.71 -40.77
CA LEU A 154 -8.58 7.66 -41.48
C LEU A 154 -8.65 8.88 -42.43
N PRO A 155 -8.81 8.68 -43.74
CA PRO A 155 -8.88 9.80 -44.66
C PRO A 155 -10.08 10.68 -44.26
N ALA A 156 -9.82 11.96 -44.01
CA ALA A 156 -10.86 12.98 -44.04
C ALA A 156 -11.45 12.97 -45.45
N ASP A 157 -12.52 12.22 -45.65
CA ASP A 157 -13.25 12.20 -46.91
C ASP A 157 -13.98 13.53 -47.06
N HIS A 158 -13.24 14.51 -47.53
CA HIS A 158 -13.74 15.78 -47.98
C HIS A 158 -13.87 15.67 -49.49
N LYS A 159 -15.10 15.48 -49.98
CA LYS A 159 -15.53 15.97 -51.29
C LYS A 159 -17.03 16.21 -51.34
N SER A 160 -17.37 17.46 -51.08
CA SER A 160 -18.42 18.23 -51.76
C SER A 160 -18.40 17.97 -53.29
N ILE A 161 -19.55 17.81 -53.96
CA ILE A 161 -20.30 18.74 -54.87
C ILE A 161 -20.90 17.82 -56.00
N PRO A 162 -21.91 18.14 -56.86
CA PRO A 162 -23.19 18.87 -56.80
C PRO A 162 -24.41 17.99 -57.24
N HIS A 163 -25.63 18.52 -57.10
CA HIS A 163 -26.64 18.50 -58.19
C HIS A 163 -27.56 19.72 -58.04
#